data_AF-A0A9D2LUB9-F1
#
_entry.id   AF-A0A9D2LUB9-F1
#
_cell.length_a   1.000
_cell.length_b   1.000
_cell.length_c   1.000
_cell.angle_alpha   90.00
_cell.angle_beta   90.00
_cell.angle_gamma   90.00
#
_symmetry.space_group_name_H-M   'P 1'
#
loop_
_entity.id
_entity.type
_entity.pdbx_description
1 polymer ?
#
loop_
_entity_poly.entity_id
_entity_poly.type
_entity_poly.pdbx_seq_one_letter_code
_entity_poly.pdbx_strand_id
1 'polypeptide(L)'
;MGSRRKKIGIMGGTFDPIHIGHLILGEKAYEQMGLDKVWFMPAGNPPHKQNRKGRASDRQRVEMVKMAIQGNPHFELSLIEMNADGYSYTYRTLENLIKEHPDTDYYFIIGADSLYSFATWKEPKRICCACT
;
A
#
# COMPACT_ATOMS: atom_id res chain seq x y z
N MET A 1 -10.30 30.63 -0.02
CA MET A 1 -10.74 29.22 -0.14
C MET A 1 -9.65 28.36 0.46
N GLY A 2 -9.90 27.66 1.58
CA GLY A 2 -8.92 26.75 2.15
C GLY A 2 -8.70 25.57 1.19
N SER A 3 -7.46 25.25 0.85
CA SER A 3 -7.15 24.07 0.04
C SER A 3 -7.65 22.83 0.79
N ARG A 4 -8.53 22.04 0.15
CA ARG A 4 -8.94 20.73 0.67
C ARG A 4 -7.70 19.84 0.77
N ARG A 5 -7.54 19.11 1.88
CA ARG A 5 -6.49 18.10 2.06
C ARG A 5 -6.69 16.96 1.05
N LYS A 6 -5.60 16.43 0.50
CA LYS A 6 -5.65 15.29 -0.42
C LYS A 6 -6.03 14.03 0.36
N LYS A 7 -6.76 13.10 -0.26
CA LYS A 7 -7.13 11.82 0.35
C LYS A 7 -6.54 10.67 -0.46
N ILE A 8 -5.59 9.96 0.12
CA ILE A 8 -4.86 8.90 -0.58
C ILE A 8 -5.09 7.57 0.14
N GLY A 9 -5.61 6.59 -0.59
CA GLY A 9 -5.67 5.21 -0.12
C GLY A 9 -4.35 4.50 -0.36
N ILE A 10 -3.84 3.77 0.63
CA ILE A 10 -2.65 2.94 0.51
C ILE A 10 -3.08 1.48 0.58
N MET A 11 -2.94 0.75 -0.53
CA MET A 11 -3.07 -0.69 -0.57
C MET A 11 -1.67 -1.32 -0.59
N GLY A 12 -1.19 -1.69 0.59
CA GLY A 12 0.06 -2.43 0.75
C GLY A 12 -0.14 -3.93 0.52
N GLY A 13 0.84 -4.59 -0.08
CA GLY A 13 0.75 -6.04 -0.28
C GLY A 13 1.99 -6.63 -0.96
N THR A 14 2.16 -7.95 -0.86
CA THR A 14 3.23 -8.60 -1.63
C THR A 14 2.88 -8.69 -3.10
N PHE A 15 1.61 -8.84 -3.48
CA PHE A 15 1.16 -8.92 -4.87
C PHE A 15 1.93 -9.97 -5.70
N ASP A 16 1.82 -11.23 -5.28
CA ASP A 16 2.56 -12.36 -5.86
C ASP A 16 1.60 -13.49 -6.30
N PRO A 17 0.78 -13.28 -7.35
CA PRO A 17 0.61 -12.05 -8.13
C PRO A 17 -0.51 -11.13 -7.58
N ILE A 18 -0.58 -9.91 -8.11
CA ILE A 18 -1.81 -9.09 -8.00
C ILE A 18 -2.97 -9.81 -8.72
N HIS A 19 -4.20 -9.59 -8.26
CA HIS A 19 -5.40 -10.24 -8.81
C HIS A 19 -6.63 -9.35 -8.66
N ILE A 20 -7.73 -9.73 -9.30
CA ILE A 20 -8.95 -8.91 -9.38
C ILE A 20 -9.52 -8.49 -8.01
N GLY A 21 -9.43 -9.35 -7.00
CA GLY A 21 -9.85 -9.00 -5.62
C GLY A 21 -9.15 -7.76 -5.06
N HIS A 22 -7.85 -7.57 -5.34
CA HIS A 22 -7.12 -6.37 -4.94
C HIS A 22 -7.66 -5.13 -5.66
N LEU A 23 -7.92 -5.24 -6.96
CA LEU A 23 -8.43 -4.14 -7.78
C LEU A 23 -9.84 -3.72 -7.34
N ILE A 24 -10.72 -4.69 -7.07
CA ILE A 24 -12.07 -4.43 -6.56
C ILE A 24 -12.00 -3.71 -5.20
N LEU A 25 -11.15 -4.19 -4.29
CA LEU A 25 -11.02 -3.58 -2.97
C LEU A 25 -10.46 -2.14 -3.06
N GLY A 26 -9.49 -1.90 -3.95
CA GLY A 26 -8.98 -0.55 -4.23
C GLY A 26 -10.05 0.38 -4.78
N GLU A 27 -10.81 -0.07 -5.77
CA GLU A 27 -11.87 0.73 -6.39
C GLU A 27 -12.99 1.04 -5.39
N LYS A 28 -13.39 0.05 -4.59
CA LYS A 28 -14.43 0.25 -3.58
C LYS A 28 -14.00 1.21 -2.49
N ALA A 29 -12.75 1.15 -2.05
CA ALA A 29 -12.20 2.13 -1.11
C ALA A 29 -12.16 3.54 -1.71
N TYR A 30 -11.77 3.67 -2.99
CA TYR A 30 -11.78 4.93 -3.72
C TYR A 30 -13.18 5.58 -3.70
N GLU A 31 -14.19 4.84 -4.15
CA GLU A 31 -15.58 5.29 -4.23
C GLU A 31 -16.16 5.63 -2.85
N GLN A 32 -16.02 4.72 -1.88
CA GLN A 32 -16.70 4.81 -0.59
C GLN A 32 -16.11 5.88 0.34
N MET A 33 -14.79 6.09 0.28
CA MET A 33 -14.11 7.06 1.14
C MET A 33 -13.90 8.42 0.46
N GLY A 34 -14.28 8.53 -0.83
CA GLY A 34 -14.09 9.74 -1.63
C GLY A 34 -12.60 10.10 -1.76
N LEU A 35 -11.77 9.10 -2.07
CA LEU A 35 -10.33 9.26 -2.24
C LEU A 35 -10.02 9.99 -3.55
N ASP A 36 -8.88 10.66 -3.60
CA ASP A 36 -8.37 11.27 -4.83
C ASP A 36 -7.58 10.27 -5.66
N LYS A 37 -6.86 9.34 -5.00
CA LYS A 37 -6.11 8.22 -5.59
C LYS A 37 -6.02 7.02 -4.64
N VAL A 38 -5.77 5.85 -5.22
CA VAL A 38 -5.33 4.65 -4.50
C VAL A 38 -3.94 4.24 -4.97
N TRP A 39 -2.99 4.24 -4.06
CA TRP A 39 -1.63 3.78 -4.28
C TRP A 39 -1.53 2.30 -4.00
N PHE A 40 -1.21 1.53 -5.03
CA PHE A 40 -0.77 0.15 -4.91
C PHE A 40 0.72 0.16 -4.58
N MET A 41 1.05 -0.32 -3.38
CA MET A 41 2.39 -0.25 -2.82
C MET A 41 2.95 -1.66 -2.60
N PRO A 42 3.69 -2.21 -3.57
CA PRO A 42 4.25 -3.55 -3.44
C PRO A 42 5.36 -3.55 -2.39
N ALA A 43 5.23 -4.40 -1.38
CA ALA A 43 6.25 -4.55 -0.34
C ALA A 43 7.48 -5.30 -0.90
N GLY A 44 8.68 -4.77 -0.66
CA GLY A 44 9.94 -5.46 -0.97
C GLY A 44 10.11 -6.75 -0.15
N ASN A 45 10.92 -7.67 -0.66
CA ASN A 45 11.35 -8.81 0.17
C ASN A 45 12.53 -8.38 1.04
N PRO A 46 12.53 -8.67 2.36
CA PRO A 46 13.70 -8.44 3.17
C PRO A 46 14.94 -9.14 2.58
N PRO A 47 16.16 -8.58 2.72
CA PRO A 47 17.36 -9.10 2.06
C PRO A 47 17.64 -10.60 2.31
N HIS A 48 17.27 -11.11 3.48
CA HIS A 48 17.44 -12.53 3.86
C HIS A 48 16.31 -13.47 3.36
N LYS A 49 15.28 -12.95 2.69
CA LYS A 49 14.22 -13.73 2.01
C LYS A 49 14.37 -13.73 0.50
N GLN A 50 15.47 -13.19 -0.04
CA GLN A 50 15.83 -13.35 -1.44
C GLN A 50 15.95 -14.85 -1.75
N ASN A 51 15.22 -15.35 -2.75
CA ASN A 51 15.20 -16.75 -3.22
C ASN A 51 14.27 -17.75 -2.50
N ARG A 52 13.00 -17.38 -2.25
CA ARG A 52 11.96 -18.42 -2.07
C ARG A 52 11.58 -19.00 -3.43
N LYS A 53 11.92 -20.28 -3.67
CA LYS A 53 11.53 -21.02 -4.88
C LYS A 53 10.02 -20.85 -5.14
N GLY A 54 9.65 -20.46 -6.36
CA GLY A 54 8.26 -20.30 -6.80
C GLY A 54 7.63 -18.92 -6.60
N ARG A 55 8.35 -17.94 -6.02
CA ARG A 55 7.84 -16.55 -5.91
C ARG A 55 8.31 -15.69 -7.08
N ALA A 56 7.48 -14.75 -7.51
CA ALA A 56 7.89 -13.73 -8.45
C ALA A 56 8.95 -12.81 -7.83
N SER A 57 9.95 -12.43 -8.63
CA SER A 57 10.93 -11.41 -8.26
C SER A 57 10.25 -10.07 -7.99
N ASP A 58 10.92 -9.22 -7.21
CA ASP A 58 10.46 -7.87 -6.89
C ASP A 58 10.11 -7.07 -8.16
N ARG A 59 10.97 -7.17 -9.20
CA ARG A 59 10.71 -6.58 -10.52
C ARG A 59 9.46 -7.15 -11.19
N GLN A 60 9.27 -8.47 -11.15
CA GLN A 60 8.07 -9.09 -11.73
C GLN A 60 6.80 -8.65 -11.00
N ARG A 61 6.82 -8.56 -9.67
CA ARG A 61 5.66 -8.10 -8.88
C ARG A 61 5.31 -6.65 -9.21
N VAL A 62 6.30 -5.77 -9.31
CA VAL A 62 6.12 -4.38 -9.74
C VAL A 62 5.50 -4.30 -11.14
N GLU A 63 6.04 -5.05 -12.11
CA GLU A 63 5.51 -5.04 -13.48
C GLU A 63 4.08 -5.61 -13.56
N MET A 64 3.79 -6.67 -12.81
CA MET A 64 2.42 -7.22 -12.72
C MET A 64 1.44 -6.19 -12.15
N VAL A 65 1.81 -5.47 -11.08
CA VAL A 65 0.99 -4.41 -10.50
C VAL A 65 0.79 -3.28 -11.49
N LYS A 66 1.87 -2.80 -12.12
CA LYS A 66 1.82 -1.75 -13.14
C LYS A 66 0.85 -2.09 -14.28
N MET A 67 0.95 -3.31 -14.83
CA MET A 67 0.05 -3.79 -15.88
C MET A 67 -1.39 -3.89 -15.39
N ALA A 68 -1.62 -4.40 -14.18
CA ALA A 68 -2.96 -4.58 -13.62
C ALA A 68 -3.70 -3.25 -13.38
N ILE A 69 -2.98 -2.17 -13.08
CA ILE A 69 -3.59 -0.86 -12.77
C ILE A 69 -3.61 0.12 -13.94
N GLN A 70 -2.90 -0.16 -15.05
CA GLN A 70 -2.66 0.79 -16.14
C GLN A 70 -3.94 1.42 -16.74
N GLY A 71 -5.04 0.67 -16.79
CA GLY A 71 -6.31 1.13 -17.34
C GLY A 71 -7.19 1.94 -16.39
N ASN A 72 -6.80 2.08 -15.12
CA ASN A 72 -7.62 2.74 -14.10
C ASN A 72 -6.97 4.07 -13.68
N PRO A 73 -7.57 5.23 -14.00
CA PRO A 73 -7.01 6.54 -13.66
C PRO A 73 -7.03 6.82 -12.15
N HIS A 74 -7.76 6.07 -11.34
CA HIS A 74 -7.80 6.22 -9.88
C HIS A 74 -6.59 5.59 -9.20
N PHE A 75 -5.88 4.69 -9.90
CA PHE A 75 -4.83 3.88 -9.32
C PHE A 75 -3.44 4.40 -9.69
N GLU A 76 -2.50 4.26 -8.77
CA GLU A 76 -1.10 4.65 -8.97
C GLU A 76 -0.17 3.61 -8.33
N LEU A 77 0.97 3.36 -8.97
CA LEU A 77 2.00 2.47 -8.43
C LEU A 77 2.92 3.29 -7.52
N SER A 78 3.12 2.83 -6.28
CA SER A 78 4.08 3.41 -5.35
C SER A 78 5.20 2.42 -5.03
N LEU A 79 6.46 2.85 -5.19
CA LEU A 79 7.65 2.02 -4.97
C LEU A 79 8.34 2.28 -3.62
N ILE A 80 7.70 3.04 -2.73
CA ILE A 80 8.28 3.50 -1.45
C ILE A 80 8.81 2.31 -0.62
N GLU A 81 8.01 1.26 -0.45
CA GLU A 81 8.42 0.06 0.30
C GLU A 81 9.25 -0.94 -0.52
N MET A 82 9.37 -0.74 -1.84
CA MET A 82 10.19 -1.59 -2.70
C MET A 82 11.67 -1.19 -2.65
N ASN A 83 11.95 0.10 -2.45
CA ASN A 83 13.31 0.64 -2.39
C ASN A 83 13.83 0.77 -0.94
N ALA A 84 13.10 0.27 0.05
CA ALA A 84 13.50 0.38 1.44
C ALA A 84 14.65 -0.59 1.76
N ASP A 85 15.73 -0.07 2.34
CA ASP A 85 16.82 -0.89 2.87
C ASP A 85 16.34 -1.70 4.08
N GLY A 86 16.22 -3.01 3.93
CA GLY A 86 15.88 -3.93 5.02
C GLY A 86 14.39 -4.26 5.12
N TYR A 87 13.85 -4.22 6.33
CA TYR A 87 12.43 -4.51 6.58
C TYR A 87 11.59 -3.24 6.46
N SER A 88 10.58 -3.27 5.58
CA SER A 88 9.51 -2.27 5.56
C SER A 88 8.50 -2.57 6.66
N TYR A 89 8.25 -1.58 7.53
CA TYR A 89 7.20 -1.65 8.55
C TYR A 89 6.16 -0.58 8.27
N THR A 90 4.90 -0.99 8.09
CA THR A 90 3.79 -0.11 7.71
C THR A 90 3.68 1.15 8.57
N TYR A 91 3.89 1.05 9.90
CA TYR A 91 3.81 2.21 10.79
C TYR A 91 4.87 3.29 10.43
N ARG A 92 6.09 2.88 10.03
CA ARG A 92 7.15 3.80 9.62
C ARG A 92 6.82 4.44 8.28
N THR A 93 6.32 3.65 7.35
CA THR A 93 5.91 4.13 6.02
C THR A 93 4.86 5.23 6.16
N LEU A 94 3.81 4.98 6.94
CA LEU A 94 2.72 5.96 7.14
C LEU A 94 3.17 7.23 7.87
N GLU A 95 3.98 7.10 8.93
CA GLU A 95 4.51 8.27 9.65
C GLU A 95 5.42 9.13 8.77
N ASN A 96 6.26 8.48 7.93
CA ASN A 96 7.10 9.19 6.96
C ASN A 96 6.24 9.91 5.92
N LEU A 97 5.22 9.25 5.37
CA LEU A 97 4.29 9.85 4.41
C LEU A 97 3.59 11.09 4.99
N ILE A 98 3.09 11.02 6.23
CA ILE A 98 2.48 12.19 6.89
C ILE A 98 3.49 13.33 7.06
N LYS A 99 4.73 13.00 7.43
CA LYS A 99 5.78 13.99 7.62
C LYS A 99 6.17 14.68 6.30
N GLU A 100 6.24 13.92 5.21
CA GLU A 100 6.59 14.41 3.87
C GLU A 100 5.44 15.16 3.19
N HIS A 101 4.19 14.76 3.48
CA HIS A 101 2.98 15.30 2.88
C HIS A 101 1.95 15.70 3.96
N PRO A 102 2.23 16.76 4.74
CA PRO A 102 1.37 17.17 5.84
C PRO A 102 -0.02 17.68 5.40
N ASP A 103 -0.21 17.96 4.10
CA ASP A 103 -1.46 18.33 3.45
C ASP A 103 -2.31 17.13 2.96
N THR A 104 -1.89 15.91 3.29
CA THR A 104 -2.50 14.66 2.81
C THR A 104 -3.03 13.81 3.96
N ASP A 105 -4.23 13.27 3.79
CA ASP A 105 -4.86 12.28 4.65
C ASP A 105 -4.70 10.89 4.03
N TYR A 106 -4.14 9.97 4.80
CA TYR A 106 -3.85 8.61 4.36
C TYR A 106 -4.85 7.61 4.94
N TYR A 107 -5.36 6.74 4.08
CA TYR A 107 -6.29 5.66 4.41
C TYR A 107 -5.60 4.33 4.14
N PHE A 108 -5.47 3.47 5.14
CA PHE A 108 -4.82 2.18 4.95
C PHE A 108 -5.83 1.10 4.58
N ILE A 109 -5.68 0.52 3.40
CA ILE A 109 -6.61 -0.46 2.83
C ILE A 109 -6.02 -1.86 3.02
N ILE A 110 -6.73 -2.71 3.77
CA ILE A 110 -6.33 -4.11 4.02
C ILE A 110 -7.49 -5.07 3.80
N GLY A 111 -7.17 -6.27 3.33
CA GLY A 111 -8.14 -7.36 3.24
C GLY A 111 -8.43 -8.00 4.61
N ALA A 112 -9.52 -8.76 4.69
CA ALA A 112 -9.96 -9.42 5.92
C ALA A 112 -8.89 -10.33 6.55
N ASP A 113 -8.16 -11.11 5.74
CA ASP A 113 -7.10 -12.01 6.22
C ASP A 113 -5.96 -11.25 6.92
N SER A 114 -5.61 -10.06 6.39
CA SER A 114 -4.62 -9.18 7.01
C SER A 114 -5.16 -8.57 8.30
N LEU A 115 -6.45 -8.19 8.33
CA LEU A 115 -7.11 -7.67 9.51
C LEU A 115 -7.10 -8.66 10.68
N TYR A 116 -7.33 -9.96 10.42
CA TYR A 116 -7.28 -11.00 11.46
C TYR A 116 -5.92 -11.09 12.16
N SER A 117 -4.83 -10.79 11.46
CA SER A 117 -3.48 -10.79 12.02
C SER A 117 -2.97 -9.40 12.39
N PHE A 118 -3.75 -8.33 12.19
CA PHE A 118 -3.30 -6.95 12.31
C PHE A 118 -2.71 -6.63 13.71
N ALA A 119 -3.30 -7.17 14.78
CA ALA A 119 -2.79 -6.97 16.14
C ALA A 119 -1.37 -7.55 16.35
N THR A 120 -0.91 -8.44 15.48
CA THR A 120 0.44 -9.03 15.52
C THR A 120 1.48 -8.23 14.73
N TRP A 121 1.05 -7.23 13.97
CA TRP A 121 1.97 -6.39 13.19
C TRP A 121 2.86 -5.57 14.11
N LYS A 122 3.96 -5.04 13.57
CA LYS A 122 4.87 -4.19 14.34
C LYS A 122 4.19 -2.83 14.61
N GLU A 123 3.94 -2.52 15.88
CA GLU A 123 3.33 -1.27 16.34
C GLU A 123 1.93 -0.97 15.74
N PRO A 124 0.92 -1.84 15.92
CA PRO A 124 -0.37 -1.70 15.24
C PRO A 124 -1.14 -0.44 15.67
N LYS A 125 -0.97 -0.02 16.92
CA LYS A 125 -1.56 1.24 17.42
C LYS A 125 -1.04 2.46 16.67
N ARG A 126 0.24 2.47 16.29
CA ARG A 126 0.86 3.58 15.55
C ARG A 126 0.32 3.65 14.12
N ILE A 127 0.03 2.50 13.52
CA ILE A 127 -0.66 2.44 12.23
C ILE A 127 -2.03 3.11 12.34
N CYS A 128 -2.84 2.75 13.35
CA CYS A 128 -4.15 3.38 13.55
C CYS A 128 -4.06 4.89 13.80
N CYS A 129 -3.06 5.38 14.53
CA CYS A 129 -2.86 6.81 14.75
C CYS A 129 -2.37 7.56 13.51
N ALA A 130 -1.77 6.86 12.54
CA ALA A 130 -1.22 7.43 11.32
C ALA A 130 -2.19 7.33 10.12
N CYS A 131 -3.46 6.99 10.36
CA CYS A 131 -4.49 6.91 9.34
C CYS A 131 -5.73 7.69 9.74
N THR A 132 -6.54 8.07 8.73
CA THR A 132 -7.86 8.69 8.89
C THR A 132 -8.98 7.66 8.77
#